data_AF-A0A3P8PCG2-F1
#
_entry.id   AF-A0A3P8PCG2-F1
#
_cell.length_a   1.000
_cell.length_b   1.000
_cell.length_c   1.000
_cell.angle_alpha   90.00
_cell.angle_beta   90.00
_cell.angle_gamma   90.00
#
_symmetry.space_group_name_H-M   'P 1'
#
loop_
_entity.id
_entity.type
_entity.pdbx_description
1 polymer ?
#
loop_
_entity_poly.entity_id
_entity_poly.type
_entity_poly.pdbx_seq_one_letter_code
_entity_poly.pdbx_strand_id
1 'polypeptide(L)'
;MADKEKRRSGVNPPGMPAGKATKSDSDREFLSQAGVGDLLRGAILKMVEARSDDPIGFLADHFCNLASVTAAGSGGCGDEEQVNTGTVSAGAQEQQRLNRALWHLRLAHHSQRSAFSNNVRVAYDLLNLTGPQTCAGEFSEGPDGPCTDSPAGGGGVRGGLYTQTLQCLCSEGGVPASTSAPLLRRLHCHDHEAVPYDVFRHGVLTCAVFSDYIRQAQRLYAEVCCPGEGTASRALCLAVLGTLKEALETSQGSDTNYCANANTKVNSCPEANVKAIRYLEASAKISPCKLAQAMAGAQTQGPGGNMDAKEFENAAAELFITRVKVVS
;
A
#
# COMPACT_ATOMS: atom_id res chain seq x y z
N MET A 1 6.20 -47.98 60.24
CA MET A 1 4.93 -47.88 60.99
C MET A 1 4.97 -46.59 61.80
N ALA A 2 3.96 -45.73 61.60
CA ALA A 2 3.33 -44.73 62.49
C ALA A 2 4.17 -44.02 63.59
N ASP A 3 4.00 -42.76 63.98
CA ASP A 3 2.85 -41.84 63.90
C ASP A 3 3.30 -40.42 64.35
N LYS A 4 2.53 -39.40 63.93
CA LYS A 4 2.27 -38.08 64.55
C LYS A 4 3.39 -37.24 65.17
N GLU A 5 3.64 -36.09 64.53
CA GLU A 5 4.16 -34.88 65.19
C GLU A 5 3.07 -33.83 65.41
N LYS A 6 3.18 -33.16 66.56
CA LYS A 6 2.16 -32.43 67.31
C LYS A 6 2.30 -30.92 67.07
N ARG A 7 1.16 -30.26 66.83
CA ARG A 7 1.01 -28.80 66.74
C ARG A 7 1.54 -28.06 67.98
N ARG A 8 2.20 -26.91 67.79
CA ARG A 8 2.03 -25.73 68.66
C ARG A 8 2.26 -24.41 67.91
N SER A 9 1.35 -23.48 68.15
CA SER A 9 1.25 -22.12 67.60
C SER A 9 2.45 -21.22 67.90
N GLY A 10 2.82 -20.40 66.92
CA GLY A 10 3.42 -19.08 67.10
C GLY A 10 2.39 -18.01 66.71
N VAL A 11 2.13 -17.09 67.63
CA VAL A 11 1.21 -15.95 67.52
C VAL A 11 1.84 -14.85 66.67
N ASN A 12 1.13 -14.35 65.65
CA ASN A 12 1.52 -13.13 64.92
C ASN A 12 0.88 -11.89 65.59
N PRO A 13 1.62 -10.77 65.76
CA PRO A 13 1.05 -9.51 66.22
C PRO A 13 0.28 -8.80 65.08
N PRO A 14 -0.77 -8.01 65.39
CA PRO A 14 -1.56 -7.29 64.40
C PRO A 14 -1.04 -5.86 64.22
N GLY A 15 -0.81 -5.44 62.97
CA GLY A 15 -0.57 -4.04 62.67
C GLY A 15 0.07 -3.79 61.31
N MET A 16 -0.75 -3.67 60.27
CA MET A 16 -0.80 -2.52 59.34
C MET A 16 -1.67 -2.87 58.11
N PRO A 17 -2.40 -1.89 57.55
CA PRO A 17 -3.28 -2.08 56.41
C PRO A 17 -2.53 -1.94 55.08
N ALA A 18 -3.25 -2.25 54.00
CA ALA A 18 -3.01 -1.85 52.61
C ALA A 18 -2.23 -2.82 51.70
N GLY A 19 -2.80 -2.97 50.50
CA GLY A 19 -1.99 -3.16 49.30
C GLY A 19 -1.97 -4.55 48.67
N LYS A 20 -3.12 -5.12 48.29
CA LYS A 20 -3.14 -6.02 47.12
C LYS A 20 -2.99 -5.17 45.85
N ALA A 21 -1.78 -4.68 45.58
CA ALA A 21 -1.46 -3.89 44.38
C ALA A 21 -0.02 -4.10 43.86
N THR A 22 0.75 -5.06 44.37
CA THR A 22 2.22 -5.05 44.18
C THR A 22 2.77 -5.81 42.97
N LYS A 23 1.92 -6.46 42.15
CA LYS A 23 2.40 -7.22 40.97
C LYS A 23 1.93 -6.61 39.64
N SER A 24 0.74 -6.02 39.62
CA SER A 24 0.24 -5.30 38.46
C SER A 24 0.96 -3.97 38.23
N ASP A 25 1.35 -3.27 39.31
CA ASP A 25 2.13 -2.03 39.17
C ASP A 25 3.54 -2.30 38.65
N SER A 26 4.20 -3.40 39.07
CA SER A 26 5.52 -3.77 38.55
C SER A 26 5.50 -4.14 37.07
N ASP A 27 4.49 -4.91 36.64
CA ASP A 27 4.38 -5.33 35.24
C ASP A 27 4.03 -4.13 34.35
N ARG A 28 3.15 -3.24 34.82
CA ARG A 28 2.79 -2.00 34.11
C ARG A 28 3.98 -1.04 34.00
N GLU A 29 4.74 -0.86 35.08
CA GLU A 29 5.97 -0.06 35.07
C GLU A 29 7.02 -0.64 34.14
N PHE A 30 7.22 -1.97 34.16
CA PHE A 30 8.12 -2.66 33.24
C PHE A 30 7.74 -2.43 31.77
N LEU A 31 6.46 -2.62 31.41
CA LEU A 31 5.98 -2.37 30.04
C LEU A 31 6.10 -0.90 29.63
N SER A 32 5.92 0.02 30.59
CA SER A 32 6.09 1.44 30.36
C SER A 32 7.56 1.80 30.11
N GLN A 33 8.48 1.27 30.92
CA GLN A 33 9.93 1.44 30.74
C GLN A 33 10.43 0.80 29.44
N ALA A 34 9.85 -0.33 29.03
CA ALA A 34 10.13 -0.99 27.77
C ALA A 34 9.55 -0.26 26.54
N GLY A 35 8.82 0.85 26.72
CA GLY A 35 8.28 1.66 25.63
C GLY A 35 7.13 1.00 24.86
N VAL A 36 6.49 -0.04 25.42
CA VAL A 36 5.43 -0.80 24.73
C VAL A 36 4.23 0.08 24.38
N GLY A 37 3.93 1.08 25.21
CA GLY A 37 2.86 2.04 24.96
C GLY A 37 3.07 2.86 23.68
N ASP A 38 4.29 3.37 23.46
CA ASP A 38 4.64 4.14 22.28
C ASP A 38 4.69 3.27 21.02
N LEU A 39 5.22 2.05 21.17
CA LEU A 39 5.23 1.05 20.10
C LEU A 39 3.81 0.73 19.62
N LEU A 40 2.90 0.43 20.56
CA LEU A 40 1.51 0.11 20.24
C LEU A 40 0.78 1.32 19.65
N ARG A 41 1.00 2.52 20.20
CA ARG A 41 0.43 3.75 19.66
C ARG A 41 0.89 4.00 18.23
N GLY A 42 2.17 3.79 17.94
CA GLY A 42 2.73 3.88 16.59
C GLY A 42 2.09 2.88 15.63
N ALA A 43 1.95 1.62 16.04
CA ALA A 43 1.32 0.57 15.24
C ALA A 43 -0.16 0.87 14.94
N ILE A 44 -0.92 1.33 15.94
CA ILE A 44 -2.32 1.74 15.77
C ILE A 44 -2.43 2.93 14.82
N LEU A 45 -1.52 3.91 14.94
CA LEU A 45 -1.50 5.03 14.00
C LEU A 45 -1.27 4.56 12.56
N LYS A 46 -0.33 3.62 12.35
CA LYS A 46 -0.10 3.02 11.03
C LYS A 46 -1.29 2.24 10.50
N MET A 47 -1.98 1.50 11.35
CA MET A 47 -3.21 0.79 10.98
C MET A 47 -4.31 1.76 10.50
N VAL A 48 -4.47 2.89 11.20
CA VAL A 48 -5.44 3.93 10.83
C VAL A 48 -5.02 4.65 9.55
N GLU A 49 -3.73 4.98 9.39
CA GLU A 49 -3.18 5.57 8.17
C GLU A 49 -3.37 4.65 6.96
N ALA A 50 -3.16 3.35 7.13
CA ALA A 50 -3.27 2.31 6.10
C ALA A 50 -4.71 2.03 5.66
N ARG A 51 -5.71 2.31 6.53
CA ARG A 51 -7.14 1.97 6.29
C ARG A 51 -7.35 0.49 5.95
N SER A 52 -6.67 -0.40 6.66
CA SER A 52 -6.79 -1.85 6.42
C SER A 52 -8.23 -2.31 6.66
N ASP A 53 -8.77 -3.11 5.74
CA ASP A 53 -10.05 -3.83 5.93
C ASP A 53 -9.90 -4.96 6.97
N ASP A 54 -8.66 -5.44 7.20
CA ASP A 54 -8.29 -6.38 8.28
C ASP A 54 -7.29 -5.70 9.24
N PRO A 55 -7.76 -5.03 10.31
CA PRO A 55 -6.90 -4.33 11.25
C PRO A 55 -6.03 -5.27 12.08
N ILE A 56 -6.51 -6.48 12.40
CA ILE A 56 -5.78 -7.43 13.25
C ILE A 56 -4.66 -8.12 12.45
N GLY A 57 -4.96 -8.57 11.23
CA GLY A 57 -3.94 -9.11 10.33
C GLY A 57 -2.87 -8.07 10.00
N PHE A 58 -3.26 -6.82 9.78
CA PHE A 58 -2.30 -5.72 9.59
C PHE A 58 -1.34 -5.56 10.77
N LEU A 59 -1.84 -5.56 12.00
CA LEU A 59 -1.00 -5.41 13.19
C LEU A 59 -0.04 -6.60 13.36
N ALA A 60 -0.52 -7.82 13.13
CA ALA A 60 0.31 -9.02 13.17
C ALA A 60 1.46 -8.92 12.16
N ASP A 61 1.15 -8.61 10.90
CA ASP A 61 2.16 -8.42 9.85
C ASP A 61 3.11 -7.27 10.19
N HIS A 62 2.60 -6.16 10.75
CA HIS A 62 3.40 -5.00 11.12
C HIS A 62 4.44 -5.35 12.18
N PHE A 63 4.06 -6.07 13.23
CA PHE A 63 5.01 -6.50 14.27
C PHE A 63 6.01 -7.54 13.77
N CYS A 64 5.59 -8.48 12.90
CA CYS A 64 6.49 -9.43 12.25
C CYS A 64 7.57 -8.72 11.40
N ASN A 65 7.18 -7.71 10.64
CA ASN A 65 8.11 -6.91 9.85
C ASN A 65 9.03 -6.05 10.73
N LEU A 66 8.51 -5.42 11.80
CA LEU A 66 9.32 -4.68 12.76
C LEU A 66 10.40 -5.57 13.41
N ALA A 67 10.02 -6.76 13.86
CA ALA A 67 10.95 -7.72 14.47
C ALA A 67 12.05 -8.16 13.49
N SER A 68 11.69 -8.35 12.22
CA SER A 68 12.63 -8.71 11.15
C SER A 68 13.64 -7.59 10.87
N VAL A 69 13.22 -6.33 10.95
CA VAL A 69 14.11 -5.17 10.79
C VAL A 69 15.10 -5.07 11.96
N THR A 70 14.64 -5.29 13.19
CA THR A 70 15.52 -5.24 14.38
C THR A 70 16.53 -6.38 14.40
N ALA A 71 16.15 -7.58 13.97
CA ALA A 71 17.05 -8.73 13.91
C ALA A 71 18.17 -8.56 12.86
N ALA A 72 17.86 -7.95 11.71
CA ALA A 72 18.86 -7.67 10.66
C ALA A 72 19.84 -6.54 11.04
N GLY A 73 19.50 -5.70 12.02
CA GLY A 73 20.35 -4.59 12.51
C GLY A 73 21.25 -4.94 13.69
N SER A 74 21.09 -6.12 14.30
CA SER A 74 21.81 -6.53 15.52
C SER A 74 23.10 -7.34 15.26
N GLY A 75 23.67 -7.25 14.05
CA GLY A 75 24.93 -7.91 13.68
C GLY A 75 26.21 -7.19 14.14
N GLY A 76 26.21 -6.62 15.35
CA GLY A 76 27.34 -5.86 15.90
C GLY A 76 27.82 -6.43 17.24
N CYS A 77 29.07 -6.91 17.23
CA CYS A 77 29.96 -7.30 18.34
C CYS A 77 29.47 -8.36 19.34
N GLY A 78 29.73 -9.63 19.01
CA GLY A 78 29.84 -10.74 19.96
C GLY A 78 30.81 -11.76 19.38
N ASP A 79 31.98 -11.87 19.98
CA ASP A 79 33.07 -12.77 19.60
C ASP A 79 32.73 -14.20 20.04
N GLU A 80 31.92 -14.93 19.29
CA GLU A 80 31.70 -16.37 19.50
C GLU A 80 31.60 -17.13 18.17
N GLU A 81 32.48 -18.13 18.07
CA GLU A 81 32.61 -19.23 17.11
C GLU A 81 31.84 -19.16 15.78
N GLN A 82 32.66 -19.04 14.73
CA GLN A 82 32.39 -19.16 13.31
C GLN A 82 31.75 -20.51 12.93
N VAL A 83 30.48 -20.74 13.28
CA VAL A 83 29.65 -21.80 12.72
C VAL A 83 28.88 -21.22 11.52
N ASN A 84 29.57 -21.22 10.39
CA ASN A 84 29.05 -21.35 9.02
C ASN A 84 27.57 -20.98 8.81
N THR A 85 27.20 -19.70 8.97
CA THR A 85 25.95 -19.17 8.46
C THR A 85 26.14 -18.96 6.97
N GLY A 86 25.61 -19.92 6.19
CA GLY A 86 25.73 -19.95 4.74
C GLY A 86 25.37 -18.61 4.12
N THR A 87 26.20 -18.16 3.19
CA THR A 87 26.01 -17.01 2.30
C THR A 87 24.54 -16.95 1.88
N VAL A 88 23.78 -16.00 2.43
CA VAL A 88 22.40 -15.76 2.01
C VAL A 88 22.47 -15.45 0.52
N SER A 89 21.90 -16.34 -0.30
CA SER A 89 21.92 -16.19 -1.76
C SER A 89 21.45 -14.79 -2.14
N ALA A 90 22.11 -14.15 -3.12
CA ALA A 90 21.78 -12.79 -3.56
C ALA A 90 20.28 -12.60 -3.85
N GLY A 91 19.61 -13.65 -4.35
CA GLY A 91 18.16 -13.64 -4.58
C GLY A 91 17.31 -13.60 -3.30
N ALA A 92 17.77 -14.20 -2.19
CA ALA A 92 17.06 -14.13 -0.91
C ALA A 92 17.14 -12.72 -0.30
N GLN A 93 18.28 -12.04 -0.47
CA GLN A 93 18.43 -10.65 -0.05
C GLN A 93 17.58 -9.69 -0.90
N GLU A 94 17.51 -9.91 -2.22
CA GLU A 94 16.65 -9.15 -3.13
C GLU A 94 15.16 -9.31 -2.73
N GLN A 95 14.72 -10.54 -2.48
CA GLN A 95 13.35 -10.82 -2.03
C GLN A 95 13.03 -10.18 -0.67
N GLN A 96 13.97 -10.17 0.28
CA GLN A 96 13.78 -9.51 1.57
C GLN A 96 13.60 -7.99 1.41
N ARG A 97 14.38 -7.35 0.53
CA ARG A 97 14.24 -5.91 0.24
C ARG A 97 12.91 -5.61 -0.43
N LEU A 98 12.47 -6.46 -1.36
CA LEU A 98 11.15 -6.36 -1.97
C LEU A 98 10.03 -6.44 -0.93
N ASN A 99 10.07 -7.45 -0.06
CA ASN A 99 9.08 -7.59 1.02
C ASN A 99 9.04 -6.36 1.93
N ARG A 100 10.22 -5.80 2.26
CA ARG A 100 10.31 -4.57 3.06
C ARG A 100 9.77 -3.34 2.31
N ALA A 101 10.06 -3.21 1.03
CA ALA A 101 9.53 -2.15 0.19
C ALA A 101 7.99 -2.22 0.12
N LEU A 102 7.43 -3.40 -0.14
CA LEU A 102 5.99 -3.64 -0.13
C LEU A 102 5.36 -3.32 1.22
N TRP A 103 5.99 -3.73 2.32
CA TRP A 103 5.54 -3.36 3.66
C TRP A 103 5.42 -1.84 3.83
N HIS A 104 6.46 -1.07 3.46
CA HIS A 104 6.41 0.40 3.51
C HIS A 104 5.26 0.96 2.68
N LEU A 105 5.03 0.45 1.47
CA LEU A 105 3.93 0.89 0.60
C LEU A 105 2.54 0.68 1.23
N ARG A 106 2.39 -0.32 2.10
CA ARG A 106 1.12 -0.61 2.80
C ARG A 106 0.92 0.18 4.10
N LEU A 107 1.92 0.90 4.59
CA LEU A 107 1.82 1.64 5.87
C LEU A 107 0.91 2.88 5.80
N ALA A 108 0.45 3.28 4.62
CA ALA A 108 -0.48 4.39 4.45
C ALA A 108 -1.35 4.18 3.21
N HIS A 109 -2.64 4.51 3.32
CA HIS A 109 -3.55 4.55 2.18
C HIS A 109 -3.11 5.64 1.19
N HIS A 110 -3.29 5.39 -0.11
CA HIS A 110 -2.82 6.28 -1.18
C HIS A 110 -3.41 7.71 -1.11
N SER A 111 -4.54 7.90 -0.42
CA SER A 111 -5.13 9.22 -0.15
C SER A 111 -4.32 10.08 0.85
N GLN A 112 -3.48 9.46 1.69
CA GLN A 112 -2.65 10.15 2.67
C GLN A 112 -1.39 10.71 1.99
N ARG A 113 -1.55 11.78 1.22
CA ARG A 113 -0.52 12.27 0.27
C ARG A 113 0.90 12.35 0.84
N SER A 114 1.08 12.89 2.04
CA SER A 114 2.40 13.02 2.67
C SER A 114 2.98 11.68 3.10
N ALA A 115 2.25 10.94 3.94
CA ALA A 115 2.68 9.64 4.45
C ALA A 115 2.94 8.63 3.32
N PHE A 116 2.01 8.53 2.37
CA PHE A 116 2.15 7.65 1.20
C PHE A 116 3.34 8.04 0.34
N SER A 117 3.52 9.33 0.02
CA SER A 117 4.67 9.77 -0.79
C SER A 117 6.02 9.48 -0.13
N ASN A 118 6.10 9.66 1.19
CA ASN A 118 7.30 9.31 1.96
C ASN A 118 7.56 7.81 1.92
N ASN A 119 6.53 6.99 2.13
CA ASN A 119 6.63 5.54 2.05
C ASN A 119 7.07 5.06 0.65
N VAL A 120 6.53 5.66 -0.42
CA VAL A 120 6.95 5.36 -1.80
C VAL A 120 8.41 5.70 -2.03
N ARG A 121 8.91 6.80 -1.47
CA ARG A 121 10.34 7.14 -1.54
C ARG A 121 11.20 6.10 -0.84
N VAL A 122 10.85 5.72 0.39
CA VAL A 122 11.58 4.67 1.13
C VAL A 122 11.58 3.35 0.37
N ALA A 123 10.44 2.94 -0.19
CA ALA A 123 10.34 1.73 -1.01
C ALA A 123 11.21 1.78 -2.26
N TYR A 124 11.25 2.93 -2.95
CA TYR A 124 12.13 3.14 -4.10
C TYR A 124 13.61 3.00 -3.70
N ASP A 125 14.02 3.67 -2.63
CA ASP A 125 15.40 3.65 -2.16
C ASP A 125 15.84 2.23 -1.77
N LEU A 126 14.96 1.45 -1.12
CA LEU A 126 15.22 0.04 -0.78
C LEU A 126 15.45 -0.85 -2.01
N LEU A 127 14.73 -0.59 -3.11
CA LEU A 127 14.80 -1.36 -4.34
C LEU A 127 15.93 -0.91 -5.28
N ASN A 128 16.30 0.38 -5.22
CA ASN A 128 17.36 0.98 -6.06
C ASN A 128 18.77 0.49 -5.67
N LEU A 129 18.95 0.02 -4.44
CA LEU A 129 20.22 -0.55 -3.93
C LEU A 129 20.61 -1.90 -4.56
N THR A 130 19.93 -2.33 -5.63
CA THR A 130 20.08 -3.66 -6.26
C THR A 130 20.92 -3.64 -7.55
N GLY A 131 21.50 -2.50 -7.91
CA GLY A 131 22.47 -2.46 -9.01
C GLY A 131 23.72 -3.28 -8.68
N PRO A 132 24.23 -4.13 -9.58
CA PRO A 132 25.61 -4.55 -9.49
C PRO A 132 26.45 -3.28 -9.58
N GLN A 133 27.28 -3.05 -8.57
CA GLN A 133 28.38 -2.12 -8.69
C GLN A 133 29.35 -2.77 -9.69
N THR A 134 29.12 -2.58 -10.98
CA THR A 134 30.01 -3.06 -12.04
C THR A 134 31.35 -2.37 -11.84
N CYS A 135 32.28 -3.13 -11.26
CA CYS A 135 33.73 -2.94 -11.30
C CYS A 135 34.20 -1.54 -10.89
N ALA A 136 34.39 -1.34 -9.58
CA ALA A 136 35.62 -0.67 -9.15
C ALA A 136 36.76 -1.58 -9.62
N GLY A 137 37.20 -1.37 -10.87
CA GLY A 137 38.40 -1.97 -11.40
C GLY A 137 39.52 -1.65 -10.45
N GLU A 138 40.15 -2.70 -9.95
CA GLU A 138 41.40 -2.63 -9.22
C GLU A 138 42.39 -1.75 -9.99
N PHE A 139 42.86 -0.70 -9.30
CA PHE A 139 44.17 -0.07 -9.44
C PHE A 139 44.91 -0.30 -10.77
N SER A 140 44.88 0.70 -11.64
CA SER A 140 46.10 1.14 -12.33
C SER A 140 46.33 2.59 -11.95
N GLU A 141 47.22 2.80 -10.97
CA GLU A 141 47.78 4.09 -10.64
C GLU A 141 48.51 4.66 -11.86
N GLY A 142 47.90 5.65 -12.49
CA GLY A 142 48.58 6.59 -13.38
C GLY A 142 48.34 7.99 -12.84
N PRO A 143 49.37 8.77 -12.52
CA PRO A 143 49.20 10.17 -12.15
C PRO A 143 48.99 11.00 -13.43
N ASP A 144 48.12 11.99 -13.32
CA ASP A 144 47.94 13.13 -14.24
C ASP A 144 46.85 13.00 -15.33
N GLY A 145 45.69 13.61 -15.03
CA GLY A 145 44.67 13.99 -16.01
C GLY A 145 43.50 14.75 -15.37
N PRO A 146 43.20 16.00 -15.75
CA PRO A 146 42.11 16.78 -15.15
C PRO A 146 40.76 16.55 -15.86
N CYS A 147 39.70 16.61 -15.06
CA CYS A 147 38.29 16.83 -15.45
C CYS A 147 37.64 15.82 -16.40
N THR A 148 36.85 14.91 -15.83
CA THR A 148 35.53 14.58 -16.38
C THR A 148 34.56 14.42 -15.22
N ASP A 149 33.61 15.36 -15.10
CA ASP A 149 32.32 15.14 -14.44
C ASP A 149 31.62 13.97 -15.16
N SER A 150 31.99 12.75 -14.82
CA SER A 150 31.18 11.59 -15.15
C SER A 150 29.92 11.67 -14.30
N PRO A 151 28.71 11.78 -14.86
CA PRO A 151 27.51 11.71 -14.04
C PRO A 151 27.54 10.34 -13.39
N ALA A 152 27.61 10.29 -12.06
CA ALA A 152 27.42 9.06 -11.31
C ALA A 152 26.15 8.40 -11.87
N GLY A 153 26.33 7.25 -12.54
CA GLY A 153 25.36 6.68 -13.46
C GLY A 153 23.96 6.65 -12.86
N GLY A 154 23.00 7.21 -13.60
CA GLY A 154 21.61 7.40 -13.16
C GLY A 154 21.03 6.09 -12.61
N GLY A 155 20.96 6.01 -11.28
CA GLY A 155 20.39 4.88 -10.56
C GLY A 155 18.88 4.82 -10.74
N GLY A 156 18.37 3.62 -10.98
CA GLY A 156 16.95 3.33 -11.08
C GLY A 156 16.63 1.93 -10.58
N VAL A 157 15.39 1.73 -10.15
CA VAL A 157 14.92 0.40 -9.75
C VAL A 157 14.91 -0.49 -10.99
N ARG A 158 15.48 -1.69 -10.89
CA ARG A 158 15.48 -2.65 -11.99
C ARG A 158 14.04 -2.95 -12.44
N GLY A 159 13.76 -2.90 -13.74
CA GLY A 159 12.40 -3.01 -14.28
C GLY A 159 11.70 -4.33 -13.91
N GLY A 160 12.46 -5.40 -13.72
CA GLY A 160 11.93 -6.68 -13.20
C GLY A 160 11.39 -6.54 -11.77
N LEU A 161 12.12 -5.87 -10.88
CA LEU A 161 11.68 -5.59 -9.51
C LEU A 161 10.50 -4.63 -9.46
N TYR A 162 10.51 -3.61 -10.33
CA TYR A 162 9.39 -2.70 -10.47
C TYR A 162 8.12 -3.45 -10.91
N THR A 163 8.21 -4.26 -11.97
CA THR A 163 7.08 -5.07 -12.46
C THR A 163 6.58 -6.04 -11.39
N GLN A 164 7.48 -6.71 -10.66
CA GLN A 164 7.13 -7.60 -9.55
C GLN A 164 6.45 -6.82 -8.41
N THR A 165 6.92 -5.63 -8.07
CA THR A 165 6.30 -4.75 -7.06
C THR A 165 4.86 -4.41 -7.45
N LEU A 166 4.62 -4.03 -8.71
CA LEU A 166 3.26 -3.72 -9.19
C LEU A 166 2.34 -4.93 -9.16
N GLN A 167 2.85 -6.11 -9.53
CA GLN A 167 2.11 -7.38 -9.46
C GLN A 167 1.67 -7.67 -8.02
N CYS A 168 2.59 -7.57 -7.05
CA CYS A 168 2.31 -7.78 -5.64
C CYS A 168 1.26 -6.79 -5.12
N LEU A 169 1.37 -5.50 -5.45
CA LEU A 169 0.39 -4.49 -5.04
C LEU A 169 -1.03 -4.79 -5.56
N CYS A 170 -1.16 -5.28 -6.80
CA CYS A 170 -2.45 -5.68 -7.34
C CYS A 170 -2.98 -6.95 -6.66
N SER A 171 -2.16 -7.99 -6.50
CA SER A 171 -2.60 -9.25 -5.90
C SER A 171 -3.01 -9.08 -4.43
N GLU A 172 -2.21 -8.35 -3.65
CA GLU A 172 -2.47 -8.07 -2.24
C GLU A 172 -3.63 -7.11 -2.06
N GLY A 173 -3.87 -6.25 -3.05
CA GLY A 173 -5.06 -5.40 -3.13
C GLY A 173 -6.36 -6.17 -3.40
N GLY A 174 -6.29 -7.48 -3.62
CA GLY A 174 -7.45 -8.34 -3.90
C GLY A 174 -7.86 -8.35 -5.37
N VAL A 175 -7.02 -7.86 -6.28
CA VAL A 175 -7.31 -7.84 -7.71
C VAL A 175 -6.83 -9.13 -8.37
N PRO A 176 -7.70 -9.89 -9.05
CA PRO A 176 -7.29 -11.08 -9.78
C PRO A 176 -6.25 -10.77 -10.87
N ALA A 177 -5.29 -11.67 -11.06
CA ALA A 177 -4.21 -11.49 -12.05
C ALA A 177 -4.74 -11.24 -13.48
N SER A 178 -5.86 -11.87 -13.86
CA SER A 178 -6.49 -11.64 -15.17
C SER A 178 -7.04 -10.23 -15.34
N THR A 179 -7.43 -9.57 -14.24
CA THR A 179 -8.00 -8.21 -14.23
C THR A 179 -6.92 -7.15 -14.20
N SER A 180 -5.82 -7.40 -13.50
CA SER A 180 -4.68 -6.48 -13.43
C SER A 180 -3.72 -6.60 -14.61
N ALA A 181 -3.70 -7.74 -15.32
CA ALA A 181 -2.80 -7.96 -16.46
C ALA A 181 -2.85 -6.86 -17.55
N PRO A 182 -4.02 -6.32 -17.98
CA PRO A 182 -4.04 -5.24 -18.96
C PRO A 182 -3.44 -3.92 -18.42
N LEU A 183 -3.61 -3.63 -17.13
CA LEU A 183 -2.97 -2.48 -16.48
C LEU A 183 -1.46 -2.65 -16.44
N LEU A 184 -1.00 -3.80 -15.96
CA LEU A 184 0.42 -4.11 -15.80
C LEU A 184 1.16 -4.07 -17.15
N ARG A 185 0.51 -4.50 -18.25
CA ARG A 185 1.05 -4.34 -19.60
C ARG A 185 1.25 -2.89 -20.02
N ARG A 186 0.41 -1.95 -19.57
CA ARG A 186 0.57 -0.51 -19.85
C ARG A 186 1.65 0.15 -19.01
N LEU A 187 1.91 -0.39 -17.82
CA LEU A 187 2.90 0.11 -16.87
C LEU A 187 4.23 -0.63 -16.96
N HIS A 188 4.37 -1.61 -17.86
CA HIS A 188 5.52 -2.50 -17.93
C HIS A 188 6.81 -1.77 -18.28
N CYS A 189 7.89 -2.13 -17.60
CA CYS A 189 9.28 -1.79 -17.96
C CYS A 189 10.05 -3.08 -18.19
N HIS A 190 11.02 -3.07 -19.10
CA HIS A 190 11.82 -4.26 -19.39
C HIS A 190 12.66 -4.65 -18.17
N ASP A 191 12.97 -5.94 -18.01
CA ASP A 191 13.66 -6.43 -16.81
C ASP A 191 14.98 -5.75 -16.49
N HIS A 192 15.70 -5.26 -17.51
CA HIS A 192 16.99 -4.60 -17.40
C HIS A 192 16.90 -3.06 -17.38
N GLU A 193 15.70 -2.51 -17.56
CA GLU A 193 15.47 -1.07 -17.58
C GLU A 193 15.69 -0.47 -16.18
N ALA A 194 16.32 0.69 -16.11
CA ALA A 194 16.48 1.45 -14.87
C ALA A 194 15.27 2.38 -14.70
N VAL A 195 14.33 1.99 -13.84
CA VAL A 195 13.09 2.73 -13.62
C VAL A 195 13.35 3.95 -12.72
N PRO A 196 13.12 5.19 -13.20
CA PRO A 196 13.31 6.39 -12.41
C PRO A 196 12.20 6.55 -11.35
N TYR A 197 12.46 7.35 -10.32
CA TYR A 197 11.55 7.53 -9.19
C TYR A 197 10.14 7.96 -9.61
N ASP A 198 10.01 8.87 -10.57
CA ASP A 198 8.71 9.39 -10.99
C ASP A 198 7.85 8.32 -11.70
N VAL A 199 8.49 7.45 -12.49
CA VAL A 199 7.83 6.30 -13.12
C VAL A 199 7.42 5.27 -12.07
N PHE A 200 8.34 4.92 -11.16
CA PHE A 200 8.04 4.02 -10.04
C PHE A 200 6.86 4.52 -9.22
N ARG A 201 6.90 5.80 -8.82
CA ARG A 201 5.84 6.46 -8.05
C ARG A 201 4.52 6.47 -8.81
N HIS A 202 4.55 6.74 -10.12
CA HIS A 202 3.35 6.71 -10.95
C HIS A 202 2.74 5.31 -11.00
N GLY A 203 3.55 4.28 -11.25
CA GLY A 203 3.09 2.89 -11.28
C GLY A 203 2.49 2.44 -9.95
N VAL A 204 3.20 2.67 -8.85
CA VAL A 204 2.74 2.33 -7.49
C VAL A 204 1.42 3.02 -7.15
N LEU A 205 1.30 4.33 -7.40
CA LEU A 205 0.07 5.07 -7.14
C LEU A 205 -1.07 4.55 -8.01
N THR A 206 -0.82 4.27 -9.29
CA THR A 206 -1.83 3.77 -10.22
C THR A 206 -2.34 2.40 -9.80
N CYS A 207 -1.46 1.48 -9.42
CA CYS A 207 -1.83 0.16 -8.91
C CYS A 207 -2.61 0.26 -7.59
N ALA A 208 -2.20 1.12 -6.65
CA ALA A 208 -2.93 1.30 -5.39
C ALA A 208 -4.36 1.83 -5.63
N VAL A 209 -4.51 2.87 -6.44
CA VAL A 209 -5.82 3.43 -6.78
C VAL A 209 -6.67 2.42 -7.55
N PHE A 210 -6.08 1.68 -8.49
CA PHE A 210 -6.77 0.65 -9.26
C PHE A 210 -7.30 -0.47 -8.37
N SER A 211 -6.50 -0.96 -7.43
CA SER A 211 -6.91 -2.00 -6.49
C SER A 211 -8.12 -1.57 -5.65
N ASP A 212 -8.10 -0.36 -5.12
CA ASP A 212 -9.23 0.16 -4.33
C ASP A 212 -10.47 0.40 -5.20
N TYR A 213 -10.28 0.88 -6.43
CA TYR A 213 -11.37 1.03 -7.40
C TYR A 213 -12.03 -0.31 -7.74
N ILE A 214 -11.25 -1.37 -8.01
CA ILE A 214 -11.79 -2.70 -8.29
C ILE A 214 -12.50 -3.28 -7.08
N ARG A 215 -11.94 -3.14 -5.87
CA ARG A 215 -12.60 -3.60 -4.64
C ARG A 215 -13.95 -2.89 -4.44
N GLN A 216 -14.00 -1.59 -4.70
CA GLN A 216 -15.26 -0.85 -4.62
C GLN A 216 -16.25 -1.29 -5.71
N ALA A 217 -15.80 -1.57 -6.93
CA ALA A 217 -16.64 -2.12 -7.99
C ALA A 217 -17.20 -3.50 -7.62
N GLN A 218 -16.39 -4.39 -7.07
CA GLN A 218 -16.82 -5.71 -6.58
C GLN A 218 -17.88 -5.57 -5.47
N ARG A 219 -17.69 -4.64 -4.51
CA ARG A 219 -18.67 -4.34 -3.47
C ARG A 219 -19.99 -3.85 -4.08
N LEU A 220 -19.93 -2.93 -5.04
CA LEU A 220 -21.13 -2.46 -5.75
C LEU A 220 -21.86 -3.59 -6.48
N TYR A 221 -21.13 -4.50 -7.12
CA TYR A 221 -21.74 -5.67 -7.76
C TYR A 221 -22.45 -6.57 -6.74
N ALA A 222 -21.83 -6.82 -5.58
CA ALA A 222 -22.42 -7.63 -4.52
C ALA A 222 -23.75 -7.04 -3.99
N GLU A 223 -23.87 -5.71 -3.92
CA GLU A 223 -25.11 -5.03 -3.53
C GLU A 223 -26.22 -5.12 -4.60
N VAL A 224 -25.85 -5.22 -5.87
CA VAL A 224 -26.80 -5.33 -6.99
C VAL A 224 -27.25 -6.77 -7.23
N CYS A 225 -26.44 -7.75 -6.81
CA CYS A 225 -26.80 -9.15 -6.84
C CYS A 225 -27.94 -9.47 -5.87
N CYS A 226 -29.01 -10.08 -6.39
CA CYS A 226 -30.06 -10.64 -5.54
C CYS A 226 -29.50 -11.82 -4.72
N PRO A 227 -29.78 -11.89 -3.41
CA PRO A 227 -29.47 -13.08 -2.61
C PRO A 227 -30.23 -14.29 -3.19
N GLY A 228 -29.51 -15.22 -3.82
CA GLY A 228 -30.05 -16.49 -4.34
C GLY A 228 -29.89 -16.74 -5.84
N GLU A 229 -29.62 -15.73 -6.68
CA GLU A 229 -29.51 -15.87 -8.15
C GLU A 229 -28.07 -16.02 -8.67
N GLY A 230 -27.06 -15.71 -7.85
CA GLY A 230 -25.64 -15.80 -8.20
C GLY A 230 -25.16 -14.83 -9.30
N THR A 231 -26.08 -14.16 -9.99
CA THR A 231 -25.82 -13.20 -11.08
C THR A 231 -26.72 -11.98 -10.93
N ALA A 232 -26.22 -10.82 -11.36
CA ALA A 232 -26.98 -9.58 -11.32
C ALA A 232 -27.66 -9.29 -12.65
N SER A 233 -28.76 -8.52 -12.62
CA SER A 233 -29.38 -8.02 -13.85
C SER A 233 -28.39 -7.20 -14.67
N ARG A 234 -28.24 -7.55 -15.96
CA ARG A 234 -27.35 -6.84 -16.89
C ARG A 234 -27.70 -5.36 -16.97
N ALA A 235 -28.99 -5.02 -16.96
CA ALA A 235 -29.46 -3.64 -16.96
C ALA A 235 -28.93 -2.83 -15.76
N LEU A 236 -29.03 -3.39 -14.55
CA LEU A 236 -28.54 -2.75 -13.33
C LEU A 236 -27.02 -2.60 -13.37
N CYS A 237 -26.29 -3.66 -13.74
CA CYS A 237 -24.84 -3.62 -13.89
C CYS A 237 -24.38 -2.53 -14.85
N LEU A 238 -25.02 -2.40 -16.02
CA LEU A 238 -24.69 -1.35 -16.99
C LEU A 238 -24.99 0.06 -16.45
N ALA A 239 -26.04 0.24 -15.66
CA ALA A 239 -26.33 1.52 -15.02
C ALA A 239 -25.25 1.92 -14.00
N VAL A 240 -24.78 0.97 -13.20
CA VAL A 240 -23.67 1.18 -12.25
C VAL A 240 -22.39 1.50 -13.03
N LEU A 241 -22.03 0.70 -14.04
CA LEU A 241 -20.85 0.93 -14.88
C LEU A 241 -20.91 2.29 -15.59
N GLY A 242 -22.09 2.70 -16.07
CA GLY A 242 -22.31 4.02 -16.66
C GLY A 242 -22.04 5.15 -15.67
N THR A 243 -22.52 5.00 -14.43
CA THR A 243 -22.28 5.98 -13.35
C THR A 243 -20.79 6.08 -13.00
N LEU A 244 -20.09 4.94 -12.92
CA LEU A 244 -18.64 4.89 -12.71
C LEU A 244 -17.89 5.55 -13.87
N LYS A 245 -18.30 5.27 -15.11
CA LYS A 245 -17.71 5.88 -16.31
C LYS A 245 -17.84 7.40 -16.28
N GLU A 246 -19.03 7.94 -16.02
CA GLU A 246 -19.25 9.40 -15.96
C GLU A 246 -18.36 10.07 -14.90
N ALA A 247 -18.24 9.48 -13.71
CA ALA A 247 -17.37 10.03 -12.67
C ALA A 247 -15.89 10.02 -13.07
N LEU A 248 -15.43 8.96 -13.75
CA LEU A 248 -14.07 8.93 -14.29
C LEU A 248 -13.87 9.94 -15.44
N GLU A 249 -14.91 10.33 -16.18
CA GLU A 249 -14.85 11.37 -17.22
C GLU A 249 -14.81 12.78 -16.64
N THR A 250 -15.49 13.05 -15.51
CA THR A 250 -15.41 14.38 -14.86
C THR A 250 -13.99 14.74 -14.42
N SER A 251 -13.17 13.73 -14.12
CA SER A 251 -11.73 13.91 -13.83
C SER A 251 -10.92 14.36 -15.06
N GLN A 252 -11.42 14.12 -16.28
CA GLN A 252 -10.74 14.43 -17.55
C GLN A 252 -11.01 15.85 -18.09
N GLY A 253 -11.89 16.63 -17.45
CA GLY A 253 -12.26 17.98 -17.89
C GLY A 253 -11.05 18.92 -18.06
N SER A 254 -10.52 18.92 -19.27
CA SER A 254 -9.55 19.81 -19.93
C SER A 254 -8.57 20.56 -19.04
N ASP A 255 -7.29 20.16 -19.09
CA ASP A 255 -6.16 21.03 -18.72
C ASP A 255 -5.87 22.11 -19.79
N THR A 256 -6.72 22.24 -20.81
CA THR A 256 -6.65 23.28 -21.85
C THR A 256 -7.94 24.12 -21.86
N ASN A 257 -7.80 25.44 -21.71
CA ASN A 257 -8.82 26.48 -21.94
C ASN A 257 -9.61 27.07 -20.74
N TYR A 258 -8.94 27.41 -19.64
CA TYR A 258 -9.34 28.58 -18.82
C TYR A 258 -8.27 29.66 -18.83
N CYS A 259 -7.69 29.96 -19.99
CA CYS A 259 -6.86 31.16 -20.23
C CYS A 259 -7.02 31.61 -21.69
N ALA A 260 -8.26 31.87 -22.11
CA ALA A 260 -8.54 32.61 -23.34
C ALA A 260 -9.49 33.77 -23.01
N ASN A 261 -9.03 34.69 -22.19
CA ASN A 261 -9.54 36.06 -22.22
C ASN A 261 -8.36 37.01 -22.03
N ALA A 262 -8.05 37.80 -23.05
CA ALA A 262 -6.81 38.56 -23.18
C ALA A 262 -6.65 39.72 -22.18
N ASN A 263 -7.63 40.00 -21.31
CA ASN A 263 -7.69 41.29 -20.59
C ASN A 263 -7.87 41.21 -19.07
N THR A 264 -7.72 40.06 -18.41
CA THR A 264 -7.86 39.99 -16.95
C THR A 264 -6.60 39.43 -16.30
N LYS A 265 -5.94 40.25 -15.46
CA LYS A 265 -4.82 39.85 -14.59
C LYS A 265 -5.11 38.47 -13.98
N VAL A 266 -4.35 37.48 -14.44
CA VAL A 266 -4.49 36.07 -14.10
C VAL A 266 -4.05 35.86 -12.66
N ASN A 267 -5.02 35.89 -11.74
CA ASN A 267 -4.87 35.12 -10.51
C ASN A 267 -5.14 33.66 -10.89
N SER A 268 -4.07 32.93 -11.21
CA SER A 268 -4.09 31.50 -11.42
C SER A 268 -4.79 30.83 -10.23
N CYS A 269 -5.93 30.21 -10.47
CA CYS A 269 -6.54 29.34 -9.48
C CYS A 269 -5.52 28.23 -9.18
N PRO A 270 -5.10 28.01 -7.92
CA PRO A 270 -4.10 26.99 -7.60
C PRO A 270 -4.57 25.66 -8.16
N GLU A 271 -3.70 24.91 -8.83
CA GLU A 271 -3.98 23.58 -9.42
C GLU A 271 -4.68 22.63 -8.42
N ALA A 272 -4.45 22.84 -7.13
CA ALA A 272 -5.15 22.17 -6.03
C ALA A 272 -6.67 22.41 -6.01
N ASN A 273 -7.13 23.63 -6.29
CA ASN A 273 -8.56 23.98 -6.32
C ASN A 273 -9.27 23.34 -7.52
N VAL A 274 -8.62 23.30 -8.68
CA VAL A 274 -9.17 22.62 -9.87
C VAL A 274 -9.31 21.12 -9.61
N LYS A 275 -8.30 20.48 -9.01
CA LYS A 275 -8.37 19.08 -8.60
C LYS A 275 -9.47 18.83 -7.56
N ALA A 276 -9.63 19.72 -6.58
CA ALA A 276 -10.69 19.62 -5.57
C ALA A 276 -12.10 19.72 -6.17
N ILE A 277 -12.31 20.64 -7.13
CA ILE A 277 -13.58 20.77 -7.86
C ILE A 277 -13.87 19.49 -8.66
N ARG A 278 -12.89 18.95 -9.40
CA ARG A 278 -13.06 17.69 -10.16
C ARG A 278 -13.40 16.50 -9.24
N TYR A 279 -12.77 16.39 -8.06
CA TYR A 279 -13.13 15.35 -7.10
C TYR A 279 -14.55 15.52 -6.57
N LEU A 280 -14.99 16.76 -6.31
CA LEU A 280 -16.35 17.04 -5.86
C LEU A 280 -17.37 16.66 -6.94
N GLU A 281 -17.11 17.05 -8.20
CA GLU A 281 -17.96 16.69 -9.34
C GLU A 281 -18.04 15.17 -9.54
N ALA A 282 -16.89 14.48 -9.52
CA ALA A 282 -16.84 13.02 -9.60
C ALA A 282 -17.65 12.37 -8.46
N SER A 283 -17.48 12.87 -7.23
CA SER A 283 -18.22 12.37 -6.06
C SER A 283 -19.73 12.59 -6.15
N ALA A 284 -20.16 13.71 -6.73
CA ALA A 284 -21.58 13.99 -6.95
C ALA A 284 -22.16 13.01 -7.98
N LYS A 285 -21.39 12.65 -9.01
CA LYS A 285 -21.78 11.66 -10.03
C LYS A 285 -21.92 10.24 -9.46
N ILE A 286 -21.06 9.81 -8.54
CA ILE A 286 -21.19 8.51 -7.83
C ILE A 286 -22.03 8.58 -6.55
N SER A 287 -22.75 9.68 -6.30
CA SER A 287 -23.54 9.82 -5.08
C SER A 287 -24.63 8.75 -4.99
N PRO A 288 -25.01 8.29 -3.77
CA PRO A 288 -26.05 7.28 -3.60
C PRO A 288 -27.36 7.62 -4.31
N CYS A 289 -27.75 8.90 -4.32
CA CYS A 289 -28.95 9.36 -5.02
C CYS A 289 -28.84 9.22 -6.54
N LYS A 290 -27.70 9.57 -7.14
CA LYS A 290 -27.49 9.43 -8.59
C LYS A 290 -27.44 7.97 -9.01
N LEU A 291 -26.77 7.14 -8.21
CA LEU A 291 -26.71 5.70 -8.43
C LEU A 291 -28.11 5.07 -8.34
N ALA A 292 -28.89 5.40 -7.32
CA ALA A 292 -30.26 4.92 -7.16
C ALA A 292 -31.18 5.36 -8.32
N GLN A 293 -31.05 6.60 -8.79
CA GLN A 293 -31.80 7.09 -9.95
C GLN A 293 -31.44 6.30 -11.23
N ALA A 294 -30.14 6.08 -11.48
CA ALA A 294 -29.69 5.31 -12.64
C ALA A 294 -30.20 3.86 -12.59
N MET A 295 -30.15 3.22 -11.42
CA MET A 295 -30.66 1.87 -11.20
C MET A 295 -32.18 1.78 -11.37
N ALA A 296 -32.93 2.73 -10.83
CA ALA A 296 -34.39 2.78 -10.99
C ALA A 296 -34.81 2.91 -12.46
N GLY A 297 -34.10 3.73 -13.24
CA GLY A 297 -34.33 3.83 -14.69
C GLY A 297 -34.06 2.52 -15.42
N ALA A 298 -32.96 1.84 -15.07
CA ALA A 298 -32.55 0.61 -15.73
C ALA A 298 -33.51 -0.58 -15.51
N GLN A 299 -34.19 -0.64 -14.36
CA GLN A 299 -35.21 -1.67 -14.10
C GLN A 299 -36.42 -1.56 -15.05
N THR A 300 -36.67 -0.39 -15.62
CA THR A 300 -37.86 -0.15 -16.45
C THR A 300 -37.61 -0.27 -17.96
N GLN A 301 -36.35 -0.13 -18.41
CA GLN A 301 -36.01 0.01 -19.84
C GLN A 301 -34.71 -0.69 -20.28
N GLY A 302 -34.04 -1.43 -19.40
CA GLY A 302 -32.72 -1.98 -19.69
C GLY A 302 -32.70 -3.25 -20.55
N PRO A 303 -31.55 -3.59 -21.15
CA PRO A 303 -31.37 -4.84 -21.88
C PRO A 303 -31.56 -6.05 -20.96
N GLY A 304 -32.27 -7.06 -21.46
CA GLY A 304 -32.52 -8.30 -20.72
C GLY A 304 -31.26 -9.15 -20.54
N GLY A 305 -31.30 -10.04 -19.55
CA GLY A 305 -30.23 -10.99 -19.23
C GLY A 305 -29.46 -10.63 -17.97
N ASN A 306 -28.46 -11.47 -17.67
CA ASN A 306 -27.65 -11.36 -16.47
C ASN A 306 -26.20 -11.03 -16.83
N MET A 307 -25.48 -10.49 -15.86
CA MET A 307 -24.05 -10.25 -15.90
C MET A 307 -23.45 -10.93 -14.67
N ASP A 308 -22.38 -11.71 -14.87
CA ASP A 308 -21.66 -12.33 -13.77
C ASP A 308 -20.63 -11.36 -13.14
N ALA A 309 -20.11 -11.74 -11.97
CA ALA A 309 -19.18 -10.91 -11.21
C ALA A 309 -17.90 -10.62 -11.99
N LYS A 310 -17.42 -11.58 -12.80
CA LYS A 310 -16.18 -11.48 -13.54
C LYS A 310 -16.33 -10.57 -14.75
N GLU A 311 -17.45 -10.69 -15.47
CA GLU A 311 -17.81 -9.80 -16.57
C GLU A 311 -17.90 -8.35 -16.09
N PHE A 312 -18.59 -8.12 -14.97
CA PHE A 312 -18.71 -6.79 -14.37
C PHE A 312 -17.36 -6.21 -13.96
N GLU A 313 -16.54 -7.00 -13.26
CA GLU A 313 -15.21 -6.61 -12.81
C GLU A 313 -14.31 -6.23 -14.00
N ASN A 314 -14.29 -7.05 -15.05
CA ASN A 314 -13.50 -6.77 -16.25
C ASN A 314 -13.98 -5.49 -16.94
N ALA A 315 -15.30 -5.29 -17.06
CA ALA A 315 -15.85 -4.06 -17.64
C ALA A 315 -15.47 -2.83 -16.81
N ALA A 316 -15.54 -2.92 -15.48
CA ALA A 316 -15.11 -1.85 -14.58
C ALA A 316 -13.61 -1.55 -14.75
N ALA A 317 -12.78 -2.60 -14.82
CA ALA A 317 -11.33 -2.49 -15.02
C ALA A 317 -10.99 -1.77 -16.34
N GLU A 318 -11.64 -2.13 -17.44
CA GLU A 318 -11.44 -1.50 -18.75
C GLU A 318 -11.73 0.01 -18.71
N LEU A 319 -12.78 0.45 -17.98
CA LEU A 319 -13.05 1.87 -17.78
C LEU A 319 -11.86 2.59 -17.14
N PHE A 320 -11.24 1.99 -16.11
CA PHE A 320 -10.08 2.59 -15.46
C PHE A 320 -8.85 2.57 -16.37
N ILE A 321 -8.52 1.40 -16.93
CA ILE A 321 -7.26 1.15 -17.67
C ILE A 321 -7.17 1.98 -18.94
N THR A 322 -8.29 2.21 -19.63
CA THR A 322 -8.35 3.06 -20.82
C THR A 322 -7.78 4.47 -20.56
N ARG A 323 -7.85 4.95 -19.31
CA ARG A 323 -7.38 6.28 -18.89
C ARG A 323 -5.92 6.32 -18.42
N VAL A 324 -5.32 5.16 -18.18
CA VAL A 324 -3.93 5.09 -17.71
C VAL A 324 -2.99 5.36 -18.88
N LYS A 325 -2.10 6.34 -18.70
CA LYS A 325 -1.05 6.65 -19.69
C LYS A 325 -0.06 5.49 -19.73
N VAL A 326 0.39 5.14 -20.93
CA VAL A 326 1.44 4.15 -21.12
C VAL A 326 2.74 4.75 -20.59
N VAL A 327 3.52 3.95 -19.86
CA VAL A 327 4.89 4.30 -19.50
C VAL A 327 5.74 4.06 -20.75
N SER A 328 6.37 5.11 -21.27
CA SER A 328 7.28 5.07 -22.42
C SER A 328 8.57 5.78 -22.08
#